data_AF-F0ZWN2-F1
#
_entry.id   AF-F0ZWN2-F1
#
_cell.length_a   1.000
_cell.length_b   1.000
_cell.length_c   1.000
_cell.angle_alpha   90.00
_cell.angle_beta   90.00
_cell.angle_gamma   90.00
#
_symmetry.space_group_name_H-M   'P 1'
#
loop_
_entity.id
_entity.type
_entity.pdbx_description
1 polymer ?
#
loop_
_entity_poly.entity_id
_entity_poly.type
_entity_poly.pdbx_seq_one_letter_code
_entity_poly.pdbx_strand_id
1 'polypeptide(L)'
;MTSMIRPSFLIYTVATIVPITLITTYTIPEKLHHDKQIIPFISSSINNAPEGDYFNKFHIIGIVSAFSMNGVASFQYKNAMDPHLIFAALFFLCGFTYIVTQTILDKKTSNIPSKIFIIRVVLCCVCSLFFIYVTLQFFKGPLLQNISALFEIISASCIFIYLVTYLYEFSKMTLNIDFSLNNYSQKQNNRSLFDD
;
A
#
# COMPACT_ATOMS: atom_id res chain seq x y z
N MET A 1 -23.09 10.15 -20.77
CA MET A 1 -22.44 9.02 -21.45
C MET A 1 -21.57 8.33 -20.41
N THR A 2 -21.92 7.11 -19.98
CA THR A 2 -21.21 6.39 -18.90
C THR A 2 -20.13 5.50 -19.50
N SER A 3 -18.85 5.80 -19.28
CA SER A 3 -17.76 4.90 -19.67
C SER A 3 -17.45 3.94 -18.51
N MET A 4 -17.60 2.62 -18.74
CA MET A 4 -17.14 1.61 -17.80
C MET A 4 -15.65 1.33 -18.02
N ILE A 5 -14.80 1.75 -17.07
CA ILE A 5 -13.39 1.35 -17.04
C ILE A 5 -13.30 -0.02 -16.37
N ARG A 6 -12.63 -0.99 -17.03
CA ARG A 6 -12.42 -2.33 -16.44
C ARG A 6 -11.38 -2.25 -15.33
N PRO A 7 -11.67 -2.71 -14.09
CA PRO A 7 -10.70 -2.70 -12.98
C PRO A 7 -9.41 -3.46 -13.27
N SER A 8 -9.46 -4.51 -14.09
CA SER A 8 -8.27 -5.25 -14.52
C SER A 8 -7.27 -4.37 -15.26
N PHE A 9 -7.75 -3.44 -16.09
CA PHE A 9 -6.90 -2.48 -16.80
C PHE A 9 -6.16 -1.55 -15.83
N LEU A 10 -6.85 -1.07 -14.78
CA LEU A 10 -6.25 -0.27 -13.70
C LEU A 10 -5.16 -1.06 -12.95
N ILE A 11 -5.43 -2.34 -12.62
CA ILE A 11 -4.44 -3.20 -11.95
C ILE A 11 -3.19 -3.39 -12.83
N TYR A 12 -3.35 -3.71 -14.11
CA TYR A 12 -2.21 -3.85 -15.02
C TYR A 12 -1.44 -2.54 -15.19
N THR A 13 -2.17 -1.42 -15.23
CA THR A 13 -1.57 -0.08 -15.33
C THR A 13 -0.76 0.24 -14.08
N VAL A 14 -1.30 0.05 -12.87
CA VAL A 14 -0.55 0.27 -11.62
C VAL A 14 0.65 -0.69 -11.52
N ALA A 15 0.44 -1.97 -11.83
CA ALA A 15 1.50 -2.98 -11.80
C ALA A 15 2.64 -2.71 -12.79
N THR A 16 2.37 -1.96 -13.87
CA THR A 16 3.38 -1.60 -14.89
C THR A 16 3.98 -0.22 -14.63
N ILE A 17 3.16 0.77 -14.27
CA ILE A 17 3.60 2.15 -13.99
C ILE A 17 4.48 2.17 -12.75
N VAL A 18 4.13 1.49 -11.66
CA VAL A 18 4.91 1.57 -10.42
C VAL A 18 6.37 1.12 -10.62
N PRO A 19 6.66 -0.05 -11.22
CA PRO A 19 8.03 -0.44 -11.54
C PRO A 19 8.73 0.53 -12.50
N ILE A 20 8.03 1.01 -13.53
CA ILE A 20 8.60 1.96 -14.50
C ILE A 20 8.97 3.27 -13.83
N THR A 21 8.06 3.85 -13.04
CA THR A 21 8.30 5.08 -12.28
C THR A 21 9.44 4.89 -11.30
N LEU A 22 9.54 3.73 -10.64
CA LEU A 22 10.63 3.43 -9.73
C LEU A 22 11.97 3.36 -10.50
N ILE A 23 12.04 2.59 -11.58
CA ILE A 23 13.23 2.52 -12.44
C ILE A 23 13.62 3.90 -12.95
N THR A 24 12.69 4.68 -13.52
CA THR A 24 13.02 6.02 -14.06
C THR A 24 13.44 7.00 -12.96
N THR A 25 12.79 6.96 -11.79
CA THR A 25 13.15 7.81 -10.64
C THR A 25 14.55 7.51 -10.12
N TYR A 26 15.05 6.26 -10.20
CA TYR A 26 16.41 5.93 -9.81
C TYR A 26 17.44 6.14 -10.93
N THR A 27 17.08 5.83 -12.19
CA THR A 27 18.03 5.87 -13.31
C THR A 27 18.30 7.30 -13.82
N ILE A 28 17.32 8.21 -13.72
CA ILE A 28 17.45 9.58 -14.26
C ILE A 28 18.40 10.43 -13.39
N PRO A 29 18.31 10.47 -12.05
CA PRO A 29 19.23 11.23 -11.22
C PRO A 29 20.67 10.70 -11.28
N GLU A 30 20.85 9.38 -11.36
CA GLU A 30 22.17 8.74 -11.52
C GLU A 30 22.87 9.22 -12.80
N LYS A 31 22.12 9.38 -13.90
CA LYS A 31 22.67 9.82 -15.20
C LYS A 31 22.89 11.33 -15.32
N LEU A 32 22.17 12.14 -14.53
CA LEU A 32 22.20 13.59 -14.67
C LEU A 32 23.22 14.28 -13.74
N HIS A 33 23.96 13.54 -12.90
CA HIS A 33 24.90 14.10 -11.92
C HIS A 33 24.31 15.27 -11.10
N HIS A 34 22.99 15.30 -10.90
CA HIS A 34 22.36 16.37 -10.16
C HIS A 34 22.52 16.15 -8.66
N ASP A 35 23.17 17.13 -8.04
CA ASP A 35 23.44 17.26 -6.62
C ASP A 35 22.23 17.04 -5.70
N LYS A 36 22.50 16.34 -4.59
CA LYS A 36 21.96 16.53 -3.22
C LYS A 36 20.45 16.80 -3.03
N GLN A 37 19.57 16.14 -3.77
CA GLN A 37 18.17 16.02 -3.31
C GLN A 37 17.91 14.65 -2.71
N ILE A 38 17.68 14.63 -1.39
CA ILE A 38 17.50 13.42 -0.58
C ILE A 38 16.13 12.77 -0.84
N ILE A 39 15.11 13.51 -1.28
CA ILE A 39 13.77 12.98 -1.55
C ILE A 39 13.08 13.76 -2.70
N PRO A 40 12.58 13.10 -3.76
CA PRO A 40 11.79 13.75 -4.81
C PRO A 40 10.37 14.10 -4.33
N PHE A 41 9.88 15.27 -4.73
CA PHE A 41 8.56 15.80 -4.36
C PHE A 41 7.43 15.12 -5.17
N ILE A 42 6.49 14.44 -4.48
CA ILE A 42 5.42 13.64 -5.08
C ILE A 42 4.06 14.32 -4.84
N SER A 43 3.72 15.31 -5.67
CA SER A 43 2.36 15.86 -5.93
C SER A 43 1.54 16.54 -4.79
N SER A 44 0.88 17.65 -5.12
CA SER A 44 -0.08 18.41 -4.30
C SER A 44 -1.54 17.90 -4.39
N SER A 45 -1.78 16.75 -5.01
CA SER A 45 -3.12 16.19 -5.27
C SER A 45 -3.80 15.53 -4.06
N ILE A 46 -3.17 15.55 -2.87
CA ILE A 46 -3.70 14.97 -1.62
C ILE A 46 -4.77 15.86 -0.94
N ASN A 47 -4.89 17.14 -1.30
CA ASN A 47 -5.67 18.10 -0.53
C ASN A 47 -7.20 17.98 -0.65
N ASN A 48 -7.75 17.06 -1.45
CA ASN A 48 -9.20 16.93 -1.70
C ASN A 48 -9.76 15.51 -1.48
N ALA A 49 -9.13 14.68 -0.64
CA ALA A 49 -9.72 13.40 -0.25
C ALA A 49 -10.89 13.62 0.75
N PRO A 50 -12.01 12.88 0.64
CA PRO A 50 -13.18 13.07 1.51
C PRO A 50 -12.79 13.00 2.99
N GLU A 51 -13.29 13.95 3.79
CA GLU A 51 -12.82 14.35 5.13
C GLU A 51 -13.05 13.33 6.28
N GLY A 52 -12.84 12.03 6.02
CA GLY A 52 -12.69 11.05 7.07
C GLY A 52 -11.26 11.07 7.61
N ASP A 53 -11.00 11.82 8.68
CA ASP A 53 -9.66 11.94 9.31
C ASP A 53 -9.02 10.57 9.67
N TYR A 54 -9.84 9.55 9.92
CA TYR A 54 -9.38 8.18 10.15
C TYR A 54 -9.00 7.43 8.87
N PHE A 55 -9.70 7.65 7.76
CA PHE A 55 -9.47 6.95 6.51
C PHE A 55 -8.12 7.34 5.91
N ASN A 56 -7.73 8.61 6.00
CA ASN A 56 -6.44 9.09 5.48
C ASN A 56 -5.25 8.54 6.29
N LYS A 57 -5.38 8.37 7.61
CA LYS A 57 -4.29 7.88 8.47
C LYS A 57 -3.92 6.41 8.19
N PHE A 58 -4.87 5.55 7.84
CA PHE A 58 -4.59 4.14 7.58
C PHE A 58 -3.84 3.90 6.27
N HIS A 59 -4.10 4.69 5.23
CA HIS A 59 -3.39 4.57 3.96
C HIS A 59 -1.90 4.92 4.10
N ILE A 60 -1.57 5.88 4.99
CA ILE A 60 -0.18 6.26 5.27
C ILE A 60 0.60 5.05 5.80
N ILE A 61 0.01 4.23 6.67
CA ILE A 61 0.66 3.02 7.22
C ILE A 61 1.01 2.03 6.09
N GLY A 62 0.09 1.83 5.13
CA GLY A 62 0.34 0.99 3.96
C GLY A 62 1.46 1.52 3.07
N ILE A 63 1.47 2.84 2.83
CA ILE A 63 2.53 3.52 2.04
C ILE A 63 3.89 3.37 2.72
N VAL A 64 3.97 3.59 4.04
CA VAL A 64 5.21 3.43 4.82
C VAL A 64 5.69 1.98 4.75
N SER A 65 4.80 0.99 4.84
CA SER A 65 5.16 -0.43 4.67
C SER A 65 5.73 -0.70 3.27
N ALA A 66 5.07 -0.23 2.21
CA ALA A 66 5.54 -0.40 0.84
C ALA A 66 6.91 0.26 0.58
N PHE A 67 7.12 1.48 1.10
CA PHE A 67 8.42 2.14 1.05
C PHE A 67 9.49 1.35 1.80
N SER A 68 9.14 0.82 2.98
CA SER A 68 10.06 0.03 3.79
C SER A 68 10.48 -1.27 3.10
N MET A 69 9.58 -1.90 2.33
CA MET A 69 9.92 -3.06 1.51
C MET A 69 11.02 -2.76 0.48
N ASN A 70 10.99 -1.56 -0.14
CA ASN A 70 12.05 -1.11 -1.03
C ASN A 70 13.38 -0.94 -0.27
N GLY A 71 13.33 -0.45 0.97
CA GLY A 71 14.49 -0.39 1.87
C GLY A 71 15.08 -1.77 2.18
N VAL A 72 14.25 -2.76 2.54
CA VAL A 72 14.68 -4.15 2.79
C VAL A 72 15.38 -4.74 1.55
N ALA A 73 14.83 -4.50 0.36
CA ALA A 73 15.41 -4.99 -0.89
C ALA A 73 16.73 -4.27 -1.25
N SER A 74 16.83 -2.98 -0.97
CA SER A 74 18.00 -2.15 -1.28
C SER A 74 19.17 -2.42 -0.34
N PHE A 75 18.90 -2.58 0.96
CA PHE A 75 19.91 -2.84 1.98
C PHE A 75 19.96 -4.33 2.26
N GLN A 76 20.83 -5.07 1.56
CA GLN A 76 20.99 -6.50 1.81
C GLN A 76 21.60 -6.74 3.20
N TYR A 77 21.06 -7.72 3.94
CA TYR A 77 21.50 -8.06 5.30
C TYR A 77 23.02 -8.23 5.44
N LYS A 78 23.68 -8.84 4.44
CA LYS A 78 25.14 -9.07 4.45
C LYS A 78 25.98 -7.80 4.27
N ASN A 79 25.44 -6.78 3.60
CA ASN A 79 26.18 -5.58 3.23
C ASN A 79 25.88 -4.41 4.18
N ALA A 80 24.63 -4.30 4.63
CA ALA A 80 24.14 -3.19 5.43
C ALA A 80 23.10 -3.69 6.44
N MET A 81 23.58 -4.42 7.46
CA MET A 81 22.74 -5.10 8.46
C MET A 81 21.80 -4.14 9.19
N ASP A 82 22.33 -3.04 9.74
CA ASP A 82 21.55 -2.12 10.57
C ASP A 82 20.37 -1.47 9.81
N PRO A 83 20.57 -0.84 8.62
CA PRO A 83 19.45 -0.29 7.87
C PRO A 83 18.48 -1.37 7.37
N HIS A 84 18.97 -2.56 7.01
CA HIS A 84 18.11 -3.69 6.65
C HIS A 84 17.13 -4.02 7.78
N LEU A 85 17.64 -4.14 9.02
CA LEU A 85 16.83 -4.45 10.19
C LEU A 85 15.81 -3.36 10.52
N ILE A 86 16.19 -2.09 10.38
CA ILE A 86 15.27 -0.94 10.57
C ILE A 86 14.13 -1.00 9.55
N PHE A 87 14.45 -1.18 8.27
CA PHE A 87 13.44 -1.25 7.22
C PHE A 87 12.58 -2.52 7.32
N ALA A 88 13.15 -3.66 7.71
CA ALA A 88 12.40 -4.89 7.94
C ALA A 88 11.40 -4.71 9.09
N ALA A 89 11.84 -4.14 10.21
CA ALA A 89 10.95 -3.84 11.34
C ALA A 89 9.81 -2.90 10.93
N LEU A 90 10.11 -1.81 10.20
CA LEU A 90 9.08 -0.90 9.68
C LEU A 90 8.11 -1.60 8.71
N PHE A 91 8.64 -2.39 7.76
CA PHE A 91 7.83 -3.14 6.79
C PHE A 91 6.83 -4.06 7.51
N PHE A 92 7.30 -4.89 8.45
CA PHE A 92 6.46 -5.84 9.16
C PHE A 92 5.50 -5.18 10.15
N LEU A 93 5.95 -4.20 10.95
CA LEU A 93 5.08 -3.52 11.91
C LEU A 93 3.94 -2.76 11.21
N CYS A 94 4.28 -1.96 10.19
CA CYS A 94 3.28 -1.22 9.42
C CYS A 94 2.41 -2.18 8.58
N GLY A 95 3.01 -3.17 7.93
CA GLY A 95 2.29 -4.16 7.13
C GLY A 95 1.31 -4.97 7.97
N PHE A 96 1.73 -5.47 9.14
CA PHE A 96 0.88 -6.19 10.09
C PHE A 96 -0.28 -5.31 10.59
N THR A 97 0.03 -4.09 11.04
CA THR A 97 -0.98 -3.14 11.52
C THR A 97 -2.00 -2.85 10.43
N TYR A 98 -1.54 -2.67 9.19
CA TYR A 98 -2.39 -2.44 8.03
C TYR A 98 -3.32 -3.63 7.77
N ILE A 99 -2.80 -4.85 7.64
CA ILE A 99 -3.64 -6.02 7.31
C ILE A 99 -4.66 -6.33 8.40
N VAL A 100 -4.30 -6.19 9.68
CA VAL A 100 -5.22 -6.39 10.81
C VAL A 100 -6.32 -5.34 10.78
N THR A 101 -5.95 -4.07 10.66
CA THR A 101 -6.92 -2.98 10.63
C THR A 101 -7.86 -3.11 9.45
N GLN A 102 -7.32 -3.38 8.26
CA GLN A 102 -8.10 -3.54 7.04
C GLN A 102 -9.07 -4.73 7.19
N THR A 103 -8.63 -5.87 7.73
CA THR A 103 -9.52 -7.02 8.00
C THR A 103 -10.64 -6.69 9.00
N ILE A 104 -10.37 -5.87 10.02
CA ILE A 104 -11.41 -5.41 10.96
C ILE A 104 -12.40 -4.47 10.28
N LEU A 105 -11.92 -3.53 9.46
CA LEU A 105 -12.78 -2.60 8.72
C LEU A 105 -13.66 -3.35 7.72
N ASP A 106 -13.06 -4.24 6.96
CA ASP A 106 -13.71 -5.11 5.98
C ASP A 106 -14.88 -5.89 6.60
N LYS A 107 -14.70 -6.45 7.80
CA LYS A 107 -15.79 -7.11 8.55
C LYS A 107 -16.97 -6.19 8.85
N LYS A 108 -16.72 -4.89 9.04
CA LYS A 108 -17.74 -3.89 9.42
C LYS A 108 -18.41 -3.24 8.21
N THR A 109 -17.68 -3.02 7.13
CA THR A 109 -18.13 -2.14 6.03
C THR A 109 -18.51 -2.88 4.76
N SER A 110 -18.07 -4.13 4.59
CA SER A 110 -18.10 -4.78 3.28
C SER A 110 -18.75 -6.16 3.33
N ASN A 111 -19.44 -6.52 2.26
CA ASN A 111 -20.09 -7.81 2.09
C ASN A 111 -19.11 -8.82 1.46
N ILE A 112 -17.94 -8.99 2.08
CA ILE A 112 -16.89 -9.88 1.57
C ILE A 112 -17.33 -11.34 1.71
N PRO A 113 -17.06 -12.20 0.70
CA PRO A 113 -17.32 -13.62 0.81
C PRO A 113 -16.60 -14.23 2.02
N SER A 114 -17.31 -14.99 2.87
CA SER A 114 -16.77 -15.54 4.13
C SER A 114 -15.45 -16.30 3.95
N LYS A 115 -15.26 -16.97 2.80
CA LYS A 115 -14.01 -17.68 2.47
C LYS A 115 -12.80 -16.74 2.41
N ILE A 116 -12.93 -15.56 1.80
CA ILE A 116 -11.85 -14.57 1.70
C ILE A 116 -11.56 -13.98 3.08
N PHE A 117 -12.60 -13.69 3.85
CA PHE A 117 -12.46 -13.20 5.22
C PHE A 117 -11.69 -14.20 6.11
N ILE A 118 -12.04 -15.48 6.05
CA ILE A 118 -11.33 -16.55 6.79
C ILE A 118 -9.85 -16.60 6.39
N ILE A 119 -9.55 -16.53 5.08
CA ILE A 119 -8.16 -16.49 4.59
C ILE A 119 -7.42 -15.29 5.21
N ARG A 120 -8.01 -14.09 5.22
CA ARG A 120 -7.39 -12.89 5.80
C ARG A 120 -7.13 -13.03 7.30
N VAL A 121 -8.05 -13.62 8.05
CA VAL A 121 -7.85 -13.89 9.48
C VAL A 121 -6.68 -14.86 9.69
N VAL A 122 -6.62 -15.96 8.90
CA VAL A 122 -5.49 -16.91 8.96
C VAL A 122 -4.17 -16.20 8.63
N LEU A 123 -4.15 -15.36 7.60
CA LEU A 123 -2.96 -14.57 7.24
C LEU A 123 -2.55 -13.61 8.36
N CYS A 124 -3.48 -12.97 9.06
CA CYS A 124 -3.16 -12.13 10.23
C CYS A 124 -2.53 -12.96 11.35
N CYS A 125 -3.08 -14.15 11.65
CA CYS A 125 -2.52 -15.04 12.66
C CYS A 125 -1.11 -15.51 12.29
N VAL A 126 -0.88 -15.96 11.06
CA VAL A 126 0.45 -16.40 10.61
C VAL A 126 1.42 -15.22 10.56
N CYS A 127 0.99 -14.05 10.09
CA CYS A 127 1.82 -12.87 10.03
C CYS A 127 2.28 -12.44 11.43
N SER A 128 1.49 -12.63 12.48
CA SER A 128 1.89 -12.32 13.87
C SER A 128 3.15 -13.09 14.35
N LEU A 129 3.55 -14.17 13.65
CA LEU A 129 4.81 -14.86 13.91
C LEU A 129 6.04 -13.99 13.62
N PHE A 130 5.90 -12.85 12.93
CA PHE A 130 7.02 -11.91 12.73
C PHE A 130 7.62 -11.41 14.06
N PHE A 131 6.86 -11.36 15.16
CA PHE A 131 7.40 -11.02 16.48
C PHE A 131 8.43 -12.04 16.97
N ILE A 132 8.27 -13.32 16.60
CA ILE A 132 9.25 -14.38 16.87
C ILE A 132 10.52 -14.08 16.07
N TYR A 133 10.40 -13.74 14.79
CA TYR A 133 11.53 -13.29 13.96
C TYR A 133 12.30 -12.14 14.61
N VAL A 134 11.61 -11.05 14.97
CA VAL A 134 12.25 -9.86 15.59
C VAL A 134 13.01 -10.25 16.86
N THR A 135 12.43 -11.14 17.67
CA THR A 135 13.05 -11.62 18.91
C THR A 135 14.26 -12.51 18.62
N LEU A 136 14.16 -13.45 17.68
CA LEU A 136 15.24 -14.38 17.32
C LEU A 136 16.45 -13.67 16.72
N GLN A 137 16.25 -12.52 16.08
CA GLN A 137 17.32 -11.72 15.48
C GLN A 137 18.38 -11.24 16.50
N PHE A 138 18.01 -11.12 17.78
CA PHE A 138 18.95 -10.70 18.84
C PHE A 138 19.83 -11.85 19.37
N PHE A 139 19.51 -13.10 19.03
CA PHE A 139 20.27 -14.25 19.50
C PHE A 139 21.34 -14.67 18.48
N LYS A 140 22.57 -14.86 18.96
CA LYS A 140 23.69 -15.31 18.13
C LYS A 140 23.67 -16.83 18.03
N GLY A 141 23.37 -17.36 16.84
CA GLY A 141 23.48 -18.79 16.55
C GLY A 141 23.03 -19.10 15.10
N PRO A 142 23.76 -19.97 14.36
CA PRO A 142 23.45 -20.22 12.96
C PRO A 142 22.06 -20.84 12.77
N LEU A 143 21.65 -21.74 13.68
CA LEU A 143 20.30 -22.32 13.68
C LEU A 143 19.23 -21.24 13.86
N LEU A 144 19.42 -20.35 14.85
CA LEU A 144 18.45 -19.30 15.17
C LEU A 144 18.35 -18.28 14.03
N GLN A 145 19.46 -17.95 13.36
CA GLN A 145 19.47 -17.10 12.18
C GLN A 145 18.70 -17.71 11.00
N ASN A 146 18.88 -19.02 10.74
CA ASN A 146 18.12 -19.70 9.69
C ASN A 146 16.63 -19.76 9.99
N ILE A 147 16.26 -20.00 11.26
CA ILE A 147 14.86 -19.98 11.70
C ILE A 147 14.28 -18.56 11.57
N SER A 148 15.05 -17.53 11.95
CA SER A 148 14.66 -16.12 11.81
C SER A 148 14.35 -15.79 10.34
N ALA A 149 15.28 -16.13 9.43
CA ALA A 149 15.11 -15.90 7.99
C ALA A 149 13.88 -16.64 7.42
N LEU A 150 13.58 -17.85 7.92
CA LEU A 150 12.37 -18.57 7.53
C LEU A 150 11.09 -17.82 7.95
N PHE A 151 11.03 -17.32 9.19
CA PHE A 151 9.89 -16.53 9.67
C PHE A 151 9.73 -15.20 8.92
N GLU A 152 10.84 -14.57 8.53
CA GLU A 152 10.85 -13.38 7.68
C GLU A 152 10.17 -13.66 6.33
N ILE A 153 10.60 -14.73 5.64
CA ILE A 153 10.05 -15.13 4.33
C ILE A 153 8.57 -15.50 4.45
N ILE A 154 8.18 -16.25 5.48
CA ILE A 154 6.78 -16.63 5.72
C ILE A 154 5.93 -15.37 5.93
N SER A 155 6.38 -14.44 6.78
CA SER A 155 5.65 -13.21 7.08
C SER A 155 5.50 -12.31 5.86
N ALA A 156 6.57 -12.17 5.06
CA ALA A 156 6.55 -11.39 3.82
C ALA A 156 5.59 -12.02 2.79
N SER A 157 5.61 -13.35 2.68
CA SER A 157 4.68 -14.09 1.83
C SER A 157 3.23 -13.91 2.27
N CYS A 158 2.95 -13.88 3.58
CA CYS A 158 1.60 -13.60 4.09
C CYS A 158 1.09 -12.22 3.68
N ILE A 159 1.92 -11.18 3.79
CA ILE A 159 1.57 -9.82 3.36
C ILE A 159 1.31 -9.79 1.85
N PHE A 160 2.11 -10.49 1.05
CA PHE A 160 1.91 -10.57 -0.39
C PHE A 160 0.60 -11.30 -0.76
N ILE A 161 0.31 -12.45 -0.13
CA ILE A 161 -0.96 -13.17 -0.35
C ILE A 161 -2.15 -12.29 0.07
N TYR A 162 -2.01 -11.53 1.16
CA TYR A 162 -3.03 -10.57 1.57
C TYR A 162 -3.30 -9.54 0.47
N LEU A 163 -2.26 -8.95 -0.13
CA LEU A 163 -2.38 -8.04 -1.26
C LEU A 163 -3.15 -8.68 -2.43
N VAL A 164 -2.90 -9.96 -2.74
CA VAL A 164 -3.65 -10.68 -3.78
C VAL A 164 -5.14 -10.77 -3.44
N THR A 165 -5.50 -11.03 -2.19
CA THR A 165 -6.93 -11.03 -1.79
C THR A 165 -7.57 -9.65 -1.98
N TYR A 166 -6.81 -8.58 -1.73
CA TYR A 166 -7.27 -7.20 -1.92
C TYR A 166 -7.44 -6.87 -3.40
N LEU A 167 -6.48 -7.24 -4.25
CA LEU A 167 -6.59 -7.07 -5.71
C LEU A 167 -7.78 -7.84 -6.29
N TYR A 168 -8.05 -9.04 -5.78
CA TYR A 168 -9.24 -9.81 -6.16
C TYR A 168 -10.53 -9.05 -5.85
N GLU A 169 -10.66 -8.44 -4.68
CA GLU A 169 -11.82 -7.64 -4.31
C GLU A 169 -11.94 -6.37 -5.15
N PHE A 170 -10.82 -5.66 -5.31
CA PHE A 170 -10.76 -4.46 -6.15
C PHE A 170 -11.18 -4.76 -7.59
N SER A 171 -10.81 -5.94 -8.12
CA SER A 171 -11.20 -6.36 -9.48
C SER A 171 -12.71 -6.51 -9.68
N LYS A 172 -13.47 -6.68 -8.59
CA LYS A 172 -14.93 -6.81 -8.61
C LYS A 172 -15.67 -5.49 -8.40
N MET A 173 -14.96 -4.42 -8.01
CA MET A 173 -15.59 -3.12 -7.80
C MET A 173 -16.00 -2.50 -9.13
N THR A 174 -17.25 -2.07 -9.24
CA THR A 174 -17.76 -1.33 -10.40
C THR A 174 -17.70 0.16 -10.09
N LEU A 175 -16.77 0.88 -10.73
CA LEU A 175 -16.69 2.33 -10.63
C LEU A 175 -17.69 2.94 -11.62
N ASN A 176 -18.78 3.51 -11.11
CA ASN A 176 -19.72 4.28 -11.93
C ASN A 176 -19.27 5.75 -11.94
N ILE A 177 -18.53 6.14 -12.98
CA ILE A 177 -18.15 7.54 -13.17
C ILE A 177 -19.30 8.25 -13.87
N ASP A 178 -20.04 9.06 -13.12
CA ASP A 178 -21.02 9.96 -13.70
C ASP A 178 -20.35 11.28 -14.09
N PHE A 179 -20.22 11.51 -15.39
CA PHE A 179 -19.74 12.77 -15.96
C PHE A 179 -20.87 13.78 -16.14
N SER A 180 -21.91 13.74 -15.31
CA SER A 180 -22.96 14.76 -15.30
C SER A 180 -22.38 16.11 -14.85
N LEU A 181 -21.77 16.82 -15.79
CA LEU A 181 -21.49 18.26 -15.75
C LEU A 181 -22.79 19.11 -15.63
N ASN A 182 -23.94 18.45 -15.61
CA ASN A 182 -25.27 19.03 -15.59
C ASN A 182 -25.62 19.56 -14.19
N ASN A 183 -25.37 20.85 -13.96
CA ASN A 183 -26.33 21.83 -13.39
C ASN A 183 -25.66 22.94 -12.57
N TYR A 184 -24.35 22.90 -12.31
CA TYR A 184 -23.70 24.03 -11.63
C TYR A 184 -23.75 25.32 -12.48
N SER A 185 -23.57 25.22 -13.80
CA SER A 185 -23.72 26.36 -14.71
C SER A 185 -25.17 26.84 -14.85
N GLN A 186 -26.16 25.95 -14.79
CA GLN A 186 -27.58 26.35 -14.81
C GLN A 186 -28.01 27.03 -13.49
N LYS A 187 -27.48 26.58 -12.34
CA LYS A 187 -27.78 27.19 -11.04
C LYS A 187 -27.11 28.56 -10.86
N GLN A 188 -25.96 28.81 -11.50
CA GLN A 188 -25.36 30.14 -11.56
C GLN A 188 -26.13 31.09 -12.49
N ASN A 189 -26.52 30.65 -13.70
CA ASN A 189 -27.31 31.49 -14.61
C ASN A 189 -28.69 31.86 -14.04
N ASN A 190 -29.32 30.97 -13.27
CA ASN A 190 -30.58 31.31 -12.61
C ASN A 190 -30.39 32.23 -11.41
N ARG A 191 -29.23 32.27 -10.74
CA ARG A 191 -28.97 33.23 -9.66
C ARG A 191 -28.74 34.64 -10.21
N SER A 192 -27.99 34.79 -11.29
CA SER A 192 -27.78 36.10 -11.92
C SER A 192 -29.05 36.72 -12.50
N LEU A 193 -30.12 35.95 -12.71
CA LEU A 193 -31.38 36.45 -13.27
C LEU A 193 -32.35 36.99 -12.20
N PHE A 194 -32.05 36.83 -10.91
CA PHE A 194 -32.85 37.34 -9.79
C PHE A 194 -32.13 38.43 -8.97
N ASP A 195 -30.93 38.84 -9.39
CA ASP A 195 -30.10 39.85 -8.72
C ASP A 195 -30.12 41.23 -9.44
N ASP A 196 -31.00 41.42 -10.44
CA ASP A 196 -31.31 42.71 -11.09
C ASP A 196 -32.72 43.20 -10.69
#